data_AF-A0A0M3IWT0-F1
#
_entry.id   AF-A0A0M3IWT0-F1
#
_cell.length_a   1.000
_cell.length_b   1.000
_cell.length_c   1.000
_cell.angle_alpha   90.00
_cell.angle_beta   90.00
_cell.angle_gamma   90.00
#
_symmetry.space_group_name_H-M   'P 1'
#
loop_
_entity.id
_entity.type
_entity.pdbx_description
1 polymer ?
#
loop_
_entity_poly.entity_id
_entity_poly.type
_entity_poly.pdbx_seq_one_letter_code
_entity_poly.pdbx_strand_id
1 'polypeptide(L)' 'MPFDERVSSNTIIVNAQQERSYHYPRNLMISEACQQTIDTMMTFDYENRPNIHEVNLYKRFH' A
#
# COMPACT_ATOMS: atom_id res chain seq x y z
N MET A 1 -10.39 -0.84 6.51
CA MET A 1 -10.88 -2.08 7.16
C MET A 1 -10.37 -2.05 8.60
N PRO A 2 -11.24 -2.08 9.62
CA PRO A 2 -10.80 -2.18 11.01
C PRO A 2 -10.29 -3.60 11.31
N PHE A 3 -9.25 -3.70 12.13
CA PHE A 3 -8.75 -4.97 12.64
C PHE A 3 -9.79 -5.61 13.55
N ASP A 4 -10.11 -6.89 13.34
CA ASP A 4 -11.08 -7.67 14.14
C ASP A 4 -10.35 -8.83 14.83
N GLU A 5 -10.17 -8.70 16.15
CA GLU A 5 -9.49 -9.69 17.00
C GLU A 5 -10.20 -11.06 17.05
N ARG A 6 -11.46 -11.14 16.62
CA ARG A 6 -12.27 -12.37 16.65
C ARG A 6 -12.01 -13.26 15.43
N VAL A 7 -11.41 -12.71 14.38
CA VAL A 7 -11.04 -13.47 13.19
C VAL A 7 -9.61 -13.95 13.38
N SER A 8 -9.43 -15.21 13.77
CA SER A 8 -8.10 -15.83 13.97
C SER A 8 -7.24 -15.89 12.70
N SER A 9 -7.81 -15.48 11.56
CA SER A 9 -7.24 -15.63 10.24
C SER A 9 -7.16 -14.26 9.56
N ASN A 10 -5.95 -13.74 9.43
CA ASN A 10 -5.66 -12.49 8.70
C ASN A 10 -5.90 -12.62 7.18
N THR A 11 -6.53 -13.69 6.70
CA THR A 11 -6.78 -13.97 5.26
C THR A 11 -7.50 -12.83 4.57
N ILE A 12 -8.42 -12.14 5.24
CA ILE A 12 -9.11 -10.98 4.67
C ILE A 12 -8.12 -9.84 4.40
N ILE A 13 -7.20 -9.58 5.33
CA ILE A 13 -6.18 -8.53 5.21
C ILE A 13 -5.13 -8.94 4.16
N VAL A 14 -4.70 -10.19 4.19
CA VAL A 14 -3.75 -10.76 3.22
C VAL A 14 -4.32 -10.69 1.80
N ASN A 15 -5.56 -11.13 1.60
CA ASN A 15 -6.23 -11.06 0.30
C ASN A 15 -6.43 -9.61 -0.13
N ALA A 16 -6.83 -8.71 0.77
CA ALA A 16 -6.99 -7.29 0.43
C ALA A 16 -5.67 -6.62 0.01
N GLN A 17 -4.54 -7.05 0.60
CA GLN A 17 -3.20 -6.58 0.20
C GLN A 17 -2.76 -7.20 -1.14
N GLN A 18 -2.98 -8.50 -1.34
CA GLN A 18 -2.69 -9.19 -2.59
C GLN A 18 -3.50 -8.63 -3.77
N GLU A 19 -4.79 -8.41 -3.58
CA GLU A 19 -5.72 -7.89 -4.58
C GLU A 19 -5.64 -6.36 -4.72
N ARG A 20 -4.88 -5.68 -3.86
CA ARG A 20 -4.82 -4.20 -3.77
C ARG A 20 -6.22 -3.59 -3.71
N SER A 21 -7.10 -4.13 -2.87
CA SER A 21 -8.52 -3.75 -2.80
C SER A 21 -8.78 -2.36 -2.18
N TYR A 22 -7.78 -1.49 -2.10
CA TYR A 22 -7.92 -0.11 -1.65
C TYR A 22 -8.13 0.82 -2.86
N HIS A 23 -8.83 1.93 -2.62
CA HIS A 23 -9.09 2.94 -3.64
C HIS A 23 -8.70 4.31 -3.12
N TYR A 24 -8.06 5.11 -3.98
CA TYR A 24 -7.79 6.51 -3.69
C TYR A 24 -9.07 7.33 -3.88
N PRO A 25 -9.62 7.91 -2.81
CA PRO A 25 -10.83 8.68 -2.94
C PRO A 25 -10.50 10.02 -3.63
N ARG A 26 -11.30 10.39 -4.63
CA ARG A 26 -10.99 11.52 -5.54
C ARG A 26 -10.92 12.87 -4.83
N ASN A 27 -11.61 13.01 -3.71
CA ASN A 27 -11.63 14.23 -2.88
C ASN A 27 -10.30 14.50 -2.17
N LEU A 28 -9.42 13.51 -2.01
CA LEU A 28 -8.11 13.71 -1.38
C LEU A 28 -7.07 14.33 -2.35
N MET A 29 -7.37 14.44 -3.64
CA MET A 29 -6.50 15.04 -4.67
C MET A 29 -5.04 14.57 -4.58
N ILE A 30 -4.84 13.27 -4.34
CA ILE A 30 -3.52 12.67 -4.19
C ILE A 30 -2.84 12.65 -5.56
N SER A 31 -1.64 13.25 -5.65
CA SER A 31 -0.87 13.26 -6.90
C SER A 31 -0.54 11.84 -7.37
N GLU A 32 -0.41 11.65 -8.67
CA GLU A 32 -0.05 10.36 -9.26
C GLU A 32 1.25 9.79 -8.66
N ALA A 33 2.27 10.63 -8.47
CA ALA A 33 3.52 10.23 -7.83
C ALA A 33 3.33 9.72 -6.38
N CYS A 34 2.40 10.32 -5.63
CA CYS A 34 2.09 9.89 -4.28
C CYS A 34 1.31 8.55 -4.29
N GLN A 35 0.38 8.37 -5.22
CA GLN A 35 -0.33 7.10 -5.42
C GLN A 35 0.66 5.97 -5.77
N GLN A 36 1.57 6.21 -6.72
CA GLN A 36 2.61 5.25 -7.10
C GLN A 36 3.50 4.86 -5.93
N THR A 37 3.85 5.82 -5.07
CA THR A 37 4.67 5.59 -3.87
C THR A 37 3.94 4.71 -2.86
N ILE A 38 2.65 4.96 -2.63
CA ILE A 38 1.80 4.15 -1.75
C ILE A 38 1.64 2.74 -2.33
N ASP A 39 1.36 2.61 -3.63
CA ASP A 39 1.21 1.31 -4.30
C ASP A 39 2.48 0.46 -4.21
N THR A 40 3.62 1.12 -4.33
CA THR A 40 4.95 0.50 -4.23
C THR A 40 5.22 -0.01 -2.81
N MET A 41 4.90 0.80 -1.78
CA MET A 41 5.06 0.41 -0.37
C MET A 41 4.05 -0.66 0.10
N MET A 42 2.89 -0.75 -0.55
CA MET A 42 1.83 -1.72 -0.27
C MET A 42 2.00 -3.04 -1.05
N THR A 43 3.20 -3.29 -1.61
CA THR A 43 3.55 -4.57 -2.22
C THR A 43 3.53 -5.67 -1.16
N PHE A 44 2.70 -6.70 -1.40
CA PHE A 44 2.50 -7.82 -0.47
C PHE A 44 3.74 -8.72 -0.37
N ASP A 45 4.42 -8.95 -1.50
CA ASP A 45 5.61 -9.78 -1.55
C ASP A 45 6.78 -9.09 -0.83
N TYR A 46 7.27 -9.72 0.23
CA TYR A 46 8.33 -9.19 1.08
C TYR A 46 9.65 -9.00 0.33
N GLU A 47 10.03 -9.93 -0.54
CA GLU A 47 11.31 -9.87 -1.28
C GLU A 47 11.31 -8.75 -2.32
N ASN A 48 10.12 -8.44 -2.86
CA ASN A 48 9.94 -7.36 -3.83
C ASN A 48 9.47 -6.04 -3.19
N ARG A 49 9.26 -6.02 -1.86
CA ARG A 49 8.82 -4.83 -1.16
C ARG A 49 10.01 -3.90 -0.95
N PRO A 50 9.98 -2.68 -1.50
CA PRO A 50 11.12 -1.80 -1.38
C PRO A 50 11.28 -1.29 0.05
N ASN A 51 12.54 -1.15 0.45
CA ASN A 51 12.90 -0.57 1.72
C ASN A 51 12.75 0.97 1.71
N ILE A 52 12.87 1.58 2.88
CA ILE A 52 12.68 3.04 3.02
C ILE A 52 13.66 3.87 2.17
N HIS A 53 14.87 3.37 1.92
CA HIS A 53 15.85 4.06 1.09
C HIS A 53 15.48 3.98 -0.39
N GLU A 54 15.01 2.83 -0.86
CA GLU A 54 14.53 2.65 -2.23
C GLU A 54 13.30 3.51 -2.52
N VAL A 55 12.36 3.59 -1.57
CA VAL A 55 11.19 4.46 -1.68
C VAL A 55 11.58 5.94 -1.78
N ASN A 56 12.60 6.37 -1.04
CA ASN A 56 13.08 7.76 -1.10
C ASN A 56 13.76 8.11 -2.45
N LEU A 57 14.23 7.12 -3.20
CA LEU A 57 14.77 7.33 -4.56
C LEU A 57 13.66 7.52 -5.61
N TYR A 58 12.43 7.06 -5.35
CA TYR A 58 11.25 7.38 -6.15
C TYR A 58 10.85 8.84 -5.90
N LYS A 59 11.60 9.74 -6.54
CA LYS A 59 11.46 11.20 -6.65
C LYS A 59 10.18 11.76 -6.04
N ARG A 60 10.25 12.10 -4.76
CA ARG A 60 9.15 12.75 -4.04
C ARG A 60 9.20 14.27 -4.03
N PHE A 61 10.21 14.90 -4.68
CA PHE A 61 10.42 16.34 -4.61
C PHE A 61 11.08 16.92 -5.88
N HIS A 62 10.35 17.00 -6.99
CA HIS A 62 10.76 17.88 -8.09
C HIS A 62 9.56 18.63 -8.66
#